data_AF-A0A7V0JF52-F1
#
_entry.id   AF-A0A7V0JF52-F1
#
_cell.length_a   1.000
_cell.length_b   1.000
_cell.length_c   1.000
_cell.angle_alpha   90.00
_cell.angle_beta   90.00
_cell.angle_gamma   90.00
#
_symmetry.space_group_name_H-M   'P 1'
#
loop_
_entity.id
_entity.type
_entity.pdbx_description
1 polymer ?
#
loop_
_entity_poly.entity_id
_entity_poly.type
_entity_poly.pdbx_seq_one_letter_code
_entity_poly.pdbx_strand_id
1 'polypeptide(L)'
;MGKTATFERGIHPEYHKDLAAGESIVKTKLPQRIVVPLSQHIGAPAKPEAGIGDEVKRGQVIGSTTGFVCSPVHSSISGKVIAIADFSTAAGKMVQSIVIESDGKDEAVDFKENPDYMNLGADAIKAVIKDAGIVGMGGAAFPTNVKLSPPKEKTIDTVIINGAECEPYLTADHRLMVERPKEVVEGLKIIMKSLGVNEGYIGIEENKPDAIEAMKSAVAGESNIEVWPLEIKYPQGAEKMLIKAIKGREVPTKGLPMDV
;
A
#
# COMPACT_ATOMS: atom_id res chain seq x y z
N MET A 1 -29.99 3.11 12.16
CA MET A 1 -28.98 2.64 11.19
C MET A 1 -28.58 3.83 10.37
N GLY A 2 -27.32 4.25 10.46
CA GLY A 2 -26.79 5.37 9.67
C GLY A 2 -26.81 5.02 8.18
N LYS A 3 -26.86 6.03 7.32
CA LYS A 3 -26.86 5.85 5.87
C LYS A 3 -25.46 5.38 5.45
N THR A 4 -25.34 4.20 4.84
CA THR A 4 -24.09 3.72 4.22
C THR A 4 -23.72 4.57 3.02
N ALA A 5 -22.43 4.77 2.82
CA ALA A 5 -21.91 5.45 1.63
C ALA A 5 -21.87 4.48 0.43
N THR A 6 -22.34 4.94 -0.74
CA THR A 6 -22.49 4.09 -1.94
C THR A 6 -22.60 4.89 -3.26
N PHE A 7 -22.71 4.17 -4.38
CA PHE A 7 -22.95 4.66 -5.75
C PHE A 7 -24.08 3.88 -6.45
N GLU A 8 -24.58 4.33 -7.61
CA GLU A 8 -25.87 3.85 -8.17
C GLU A 8 -25.91 2.37 -8.61
N ARG A 9 -24.82 1.84 -9.20
CA ARG A 9 -24.80 0.50 -9.83
C ARG A 9 -23.74 -0.41 -9.20
N GLY A 10 -23.65 -1.68 -9.59
CA GLY A 10 -22.60 -2.62 -9.17
C GLY A 10 -23.09 -4.06 -9.20
N ILE A 11 -22.22 -5.00 -8.82
CA ILE A 11 -22.54 -6.43 -8.69
C ILE A 11 -22.22 -6.93 -7.29
N HIS A 12 -22.74 -8.11 -6.93
CA HIS A 12 -22.54 -8.74 -5.63
C HIS A 12 -21.96 -10.14 -5.83
N PRO A 13 -20.63 -10.28 -6.01
CA PRO A 13 -20.00 -11.58 -6.17
C PRO A 13 -20.04 -12.37 -4.86
N GLU A 14 -19.87 -13.69 -4.94
CA GLU A 14 -19.56 -14.49 -3.75
C GLU A 14 -18.15 -14.13 -3.27
N TYR A 15 -18.04 -13.74 -2.00
CA TYR A 15 -16.80 -13.16 -1.47
C TYR A 15 -15.77 -14.21 -1.03
N HIS A 16 -16.18 -15.42 -0.64
CA HIS A 16 -15.29 -16.52 -0.19
C HIS A 16 -14.18 -16.12 0.81
N LYS A 17 -14.46 -15.15 1.68
CA LYS A 17 -13.51 -14.65 2.70
C LYS A 17 -13.49 -15.52 3.96
N ASP A 18 -14.48 -16.38 4.14
CA ASP A 18 -14.61 -17.32 5.26
C ASP A 18 -13.41 -18.25 5.43
N LEU A 19 -12.65 -18.48 4.36
CA LEU A 19 -11.41 -19.27 4.38
C LEU A 19 -10.27 -18.68 5.23
N ALA A 20 -10.26 -17.36 5.46
CA ALA A 20 -9.15 -16.68 6.11
C ALA A 20 -9.54 -15.47 6.99
N ALA A 21 -10.77 -14.95 6.89
CA ALA A 21 -11.16 -13.71 7.59
C ALA A 21 -11.09 -13.84 9.13
N GLY A 22 -11.28 -15.05 9.65
CA GLY A 22 -11.14 -15.34 11.09
C GLY A 22 -9.71 -15.62 11.54
N GLU A 23 -8.76 -15.79 10.62
CA GLU A 23 -7.39 -16.19 10.92
C GLU A 23 -6.52 -14.98 11.25
N SER A 24 -5.71 -15.09 12.29
CA SER A 24 -4.81 -14.00 12.71
C SER A 24 -3.58 -13.90 11.81
N ILE A 25 -2.99 -12.72 11.71
CA ILE A 25 -1.72 -12.52 11.01
C ILE A 25 -0.63 -13.27 11.78
N VAL A 26 0.04 -14.19 11.09
CA VAL A 26 1.15 -14.97 11.65
C VAL A 26 2.45 -14.71 10.91
N LYS A 27 3.57 -14.79 11.63
CA LYS A 27 4.89 -14.77 11.00
C LYS A 27 5.11 -16.08 10.25
N THR A 28 5.38 -15.99 8.94
CA THR A 28 5.73 -17.15 8.13
C THR A 28 7.18 -17.58 8.32
N LYS A 29 7.51 -18.81 7.88
CA LYS A 29 8.89 -19.32 7.89
C LYS A 29 9.74 -18.54 6.88
N LEU A 30 10.99 -18.28 7.24
CA LEU A 30 11.94 -17.67 6.33
C LEU A 30 12.15 -18.58 5.10
N PRO A 31 11.93 -18.08 3.87
CA PRO A 31 12.16 -18.88 2.68
C PRO A 31 13.66 -19.15 2.51
N GLN A 32 14.01 -20.37 2.08
CA GLN A 32 15.40 -20.73 1.78
C GLN A 32 15.94 -20.01 0.53
N ARG A 33 15.04 -19.54 -0.34
CA ARG A 33 15.37 -18.84 -1.57
C ARG A 33 14.24 -17.90 -1.94
N ILE A 34 14.58 -16.70 -2.38
CA ILE A 34 13.64 -15.75 -2.98
C ILE A 34 14.08 -15.38 -4.39
N VAL A 35 13.10 -14.99 -5.21
CA VAL A 35 13.31 -14.37 -6.51
C VAL A 35 12.68 -12.99 -6.40
N VAL A 36 13.48 -11.94 -6.53
CA VAL A 36 13.04 -10.55 -6.39
C VAL A 36 13.02 -9.91 -7.77
N PRO A 37 11.83 -9.69 -8.37
CA PRO A 37 11.72 -8.98 -9.63
C PRO A 37 12.24 -7.55 -9.49
N LEU A 38 12.98 -7.05 -10.49
CA LEU A 38 13.38 -5.65 -10.56
C LEU A 38 12.28 -4.75 -11.15
N SER A 39 11.18 -5.34 -11.60
CA SER A 39 10.00 -4.65 -12.12
C SER A 39 8.81 -4.87 -11.18
N GLN A 40 8.82 -4.24 -10.01
CA GLN A 40 7.75 -4.34 -8.99
C GLN A 40 6.72 -3.21 -9.04
N HIS A 41 6.79 -2.34 -10.04
CA HIS A 41 5.94 -1.17 -10.18
C HIS A 41 5.66 -0.84 -11.64
N ILE A 42 4.67 0.01 -11.92
CA ILE A 42 4.26 0.38 -13.30
C ILE A 42 5.36 1.09 -14.11
N GLY A 43 6.33 1.68 -13.41
CA GLY A 43 7.47 2.40 -13.97
C GLY A 43 8.50 1.55 -14.72
N ALA A 44 9.60 2.18 -15.14
CA ALA A 44 10.73 1.48 -15.75
C ALA A 44 11.42 0.53 -14.74
N PRO A 45 11.89 -0.67 -15.14
CA PRO A 45 12.56 -1.57 -14.21
C PRO A 45 13.71 -0.90 -13.44
N ALA A 46 13.86 -1.28 -12.17
CA ALA A 46 14.99 -0.86 -11.34
C ALA A 46 16.30 -1.42 -11.92
N LYS A 47 17.37 -0.63 -11.83
CA LYS A 47 18.70 -1.06 -12.26
C LYS A 47 19.32 -1.95 -11.16
N PRO A 48 19.78 -3.17 -11.46
CA PRO A 48 20.45 -4.00 -10.46
C PRO A 48 21.66 -3.29 -9.83
N GLU A 49 21.78 -3.38 -8.50
CA GLU A 49 22.91 -2.84 -7.71
C GLU A 49 23.72 -3.94 -7.02
N ALA A 50 23.15 -5.13 -6.85
CA ALA A 50 23.87 -6.31 -6.32
C ALA A 50 24.28 -7.25 -7.45
N GLY A 51 25.50 -7.77 -7.37
CA GLY A 51 26.08 -8.76 -8.29
C GLY A 51 25.98 -10.20 -7.77
N ILE A 52 26.16 -11.17 -8.66
CA ILE A 52 26.25 -12.59 -8.27
C ILE A 52 27.46 -12.77 -7.34
N GLY A 53 27.24 -13.38 -6.18
CA GLY A 53 28.25 -13.59 -5.15
C GLY A 53 28.15 -12.64 -3.96
N ASP A 54 27.45 -11.52 -4.10
CA ASP A 54 27.32 -10.51 -3.04
C ASP A 54 26.45 -11.02 -1.88
N GLU A 55 26.86 -10.66 -0.67
CA GLU A 55 26.03 -10.79 0.53
C GLU A 55 25.12 -9.58 0.66
N VAL A 56 23.84 -9.82 0.97
CA VAL A 56 22.84 -8.78 1.14
C VAL A 56 22.11 -8.95 2.47
N LYS A 57 21.71 -7.84 3.07
CA LYS A 57 20.86 -7.80 4.27
C LYS A 57 19.39 -7.56 3.93
N ARG A 58 18.48 -7.98 4.81
CA ARG A 58 17.06 -7.61 4.70
C ARG A 58 16.91 -6.10 4.75
N GLY A 59 16.18 -5.53 3.79
CA GLY A 59 16.01 -4.08 3.64
C GLY A 59 17.17 -3.39 2.91
N GLN A 60 18.19 -4.11 2.44
CA GLN A 60 19.23 -3.51 1.59
C GLN A 60 18.69 -3.26 0.18
N VAL A 61 19.00 -2.10 -0.40
CA VAL A 61 18.70 -1.78 -1.80
C VAL A 61 19.50 -2.72 -2.71
N ILE A 62 18.79 -3.44 -3.58
CA ILE A 62 19.37 -4.34 -4.59
C ILE A 62 19.01 -3.89 -6.02
N GLY A 63 18.08 -2.95 -6.16
CA GLY A 63 17.77 -2.28 -7.41
C GLY A 63 17.54 -0.77 -7.22
N SER A 64 18.25 0.07 -7.96
CA SER A 64 18.15 1.52 -7.90
C SER A 64 17.17 2.10 -8.93
N THR A 65 16.72 3.33 -8.68
CA THR A 65 15.72 3.99 -9.53
C THR A 65 16.33 4.46 -10.86
N THR A 66 15.64 4.21 -11.97
CA THR A 66 16.06 4.62 -13.33
C THR A 66 15.27 5.80 -13.91
N GLY A 67 14.42 6.45 -13.11
CA GLY A 67 13.61 7.59 -13.55
C GLY A 67 12.66 8.10 -12.46
N PHE A 68 11.75 9.01 -12.87
CA PHE A 68 10.79 9.64 -11.96
C PHE A 68 9.72 8.66 -11.46
N VAL A 69 9.13 7.88 -12.37
CA VAL A 69 8.19 6.80 -12.03
C VAL A 69 9.01 5.54 -11.84
N CYS A 70 9.67 5.43 -10.69
CA CYS A 70 10.43 4.25 -10.29
C CYS A 70 10.66 4.27 -8.77
N SER A 71 10.64 3.10 -8.14
CA SER A 71 10.92 2.92 -6.72
C SER A 71 12.09 1.94 -6.56
N PRO A 72 13.00 2.16 -5.59
CA PRO A 72 14.06 1.22 -5.30
C PRO A 72 13.50 -0.13 -4.86
N VAL A 73 14.20 -1.19 -5.23
CA VAL A 73 13.86 -2.57 -4.87
C VAL A 73 14.83 -3.04 -3.80
N HIS A 74 14.28 -3.62 -2.74
CA HIS A 74 15.03 -4.07 -1.57
C HIS A 74 15.03 -5.59 -1.46
N SER A 75 16.08 -6.16 -0.86
CA SER A 75 16.07 -7.56 -0.45
C SER A 75 15.07 -7.77 0.69
N SER A 76 14.22 -8.79 0.59
CA SER A 76 13.27 -9.13 1.64
C SER A 76 13.84 -10.09 2.72
N ILE A 77 15.05 -10.62 2.51
CA ILE A 77 15.77 -11.49 3.46
C ILE A 77 17.27 -11.16 3.46
N SER A 78 18.04 -11.65 4.45
CA SER A 78 19.50 -11.73 4.31
C SER A 78 19.93 -12.99 3.56
N GLY A 79 21.08 -12.92 2.89
CA GLY A 79 21.60 -14.04 2.15
C GLY A 79 22.63 -13.67 1.10
N LYS A 80 22.81 -14.57 0.13
CA LYS A 80 23.75 -14.42 -0.97
C LYS A 80 23.02 -14.35 -2.30
N VAL A 81 23.41 -13.42 -3.16
CA VAL A 81 22.92 -13.36 -4.54
C VAL A 81 23.53 -14.52 -5.33
N ILE A 82 22.69 -15.45 -5.78
CA ILE A 82 23.13 -16.65 -6.51
C ILE A 82 22.86 -16.57 -8.01
N ALA A 83 21.95 -15.70 -8.45
CA ALA A 83 21.68 -15.49 -9.88
C ALA A 83 21.05 -14.13 -10.14
N ILE A 84 21.28 -13.62 -11.36
CA ILE A 84 20.56 -12.49 -11.95
C ILE A 84 20.08 -12.97 -13.32
N ALA A 85 18.78 -13.19 -13.45
CA ALA A 85 18.18 -13.78 -14.65
C ALA A 85 16.70 -13.40 -14.76
N ASP A 86 16.09 -13.70 -15.91
CA ASP A 86 14.67 -13.45 -16.12
C ASP A 86 13.81 -14.53 -15.45
N PHE A 87 12.81 -14.10 -14.68
CA PHE A 87 11.80 -14.96 -14.05
C PHE A 87 10.39 -14.46 -14.35
N SER A 88 9.43 -15.37 -14.36
CA SER A 88 8.02 -15.03 -14.56
C SER A 88 7.44 -14.34 -13.33
N THR A 89 6.69 -13.26 -13.53
CA THR A 89 5.88 -12.62 -12.49
C THR A 89 4.49 -13.25 -12.38
N ALA A 90 3.72 -12.86 -11.37
CA ALA A 90 2.30 -13.26 -11.25
C ALA A 90 1.45 -12.88 -12.47
N ALA A 91 1.87 -11.87 -13.24
CA ALA A 91 1.22 -11.47 -14.49
C ALA A 91 1.69 -12.28 -15.72
N GLY A 92 2.55 -13.28 -15.54
CA GLY A 92 3.08 -14.14 -16.61
C GLY A 92 4.19 -13.51 -17.45
N LYS A 93 4.68 -12.32 -17.10
CA LYS A 93 5.77 -11.65 -17.83
C LYS A 93 7.13 -12.08 -17.29
N MET A 94 8.06 -12.40 -18.18
CA MET A 94 9.47 -12.60 -17.83
C MET A 94 10.15 -11.24 -17.56
N VAL A 95 10.76 -11.10 -16.40
CA VAL A 95 11.48 -9.87 -16.00
C VAL A 95 12.78 -10.20 -15.29
N GLN A 96 13.80 -9.39 -15.51
CA GLN A 96 15.07 -9.49 -14.80
C GLN A 96 14.83 -9.43 -13.29
N SER A 97 15.38 -10.42 -12.59
CA SER A 97 15.17 -10.64 -11.16
C SER A 97 16.49 -11.03 -10.50
N ILE A 98 16.62 -10.70 -9.22
CA ILE A 98 17.75 -11.10 -8.38
C ILE A 98 17.31 -12.28 -7.52
N VAL A 99 18.07 -13.38 -7.58
CA VAL A 99 17.82 -14.58 -6.79
C VAL A 99 18.73 -14.58 -5.59
N ILE A 100 18.14 -14.65 -4.40
CA ILE A 100 18.87 -14.64 -3.13
C ILE A 100 18.62 -15.97 -2.42
N GLU A 101 19.69 -16.67 -2.10
CA GLU A 101 19.68 -17.84 -1.22
C GLU A 101 19.84 -17.36 0.22
N SER A 102 18.97 -17.82 1.11
CA SER A 102 18.97 -17.41 2.51
C SER A 102 20.22 -17.92 3.23
N ASP A 103 20.79 -17.09 4.09
CA ASP A 103 21.82 -17.49 5.05
C ASP A 103 21.24 -18.04 6.37
N GLY A 104 19.90 -18.07 6.50
CA GLY A 104 19.18 -18.49 7.70
C GLY A 104 19.18 -17.50 8.86
N LYS A 105 19.78 -16.30 8.71
CA LYS A 105 19.95 -15.33 9.80
C LYS A 105 18.89 -14.22 9.81
N ASP A 106 18.37 -13.86 8.65
CA ASP A 106 17.44 -12.75 8.42
C ASP A 106 17.92 -11.39 9.00
N GLU A 107 19.24 -11.15 8.93
CA GLU A 107 19.86 -9.91 9.40
C GLU A 107 19.38 -8.72 8.58
N ALA A 108 18.92 -7.68 9.28
CA ALA A 108 18.45 -6.45 8.65
C ALA A 108 19.55 -5.40 8.54
N VAL A 109 19.36 -4.46 7.61
CA VAL A 109 20.02 -3.16 7.68
C VAL A 109 19.55 -2.40 8.92
N ASP A 110 20.31 -1.40 9.34
CA ASP A 110 19.88 -0.47 10.38
C ASP A 110 18.79 0.45 9.81
N PHE A 111 17.53 0.17 10.17
CA PHE A 111 16.41 1.02 9.77
C PHE A 111 16.47 2.37 10.50
N LYS A 112 16.48 3.46 9.73
CA LYS A 112 16.40 4.80 10.30
C LYS A 112 14.97 5.12 10.70
N GLU A 113 14.68 5.06 12.00
CA GLU A 113 13.40 5.48 12.54
C GLU A 113 13.25 7.01 12.54
N ASN A 114 12.01 7.48 12.39
CA ASN A 114 11.65 8.89 12.52
C ASN A 114 10.43 8.99 13.45
N PRO A 115 10.58 8.76 14.76
CA PRO A 115 9.45 8.77 15.69
C PRO A 115 8.74 10.14 15.71
N ASP A 116 9.49 11.22 15.48
CA ASP A 116 8.98 12.59 15.38
C ASP A 116 8.69 13.02 13.94
N TYR A 117 8.17 12.11 13.10
CA TYR A 117 7.91 12.39 11.67
C TYR A 117 7.04 13.64 11.44
N MET A 118 6.23 14.04 12.43
CA MET A 118 5.41 15.27 12.38
C MET A 118 6.25 16.56 12.28
N ASN A 119 7.52 16.52 12.69
CA ASN A 119 8.49 17.61 12.56
C ASN A 119 9.17 17.62 11.19
N LEU A 120 9.02 16.56 10.38
CA LEU A 120 9.54 16.54 9.02
C LEU A 120 8.68 17.39 8.08
N GLY A 121 9.35 18.06 7.14
CA GLY A 121 8.69 18.70 6.01
C GLY A 121 8.08 17.67 5.05
N ALA A 122 7.06 18.08 4.29
CA ALA A 122 6.38 17.22 3.33
C ALA A 122 7.33 16.52 2.34
N ASP A 123 8.31 17.25 1.80
CA ASP A 123 9.28 16.69 0.86
C ASP A 123 10.23 15.68 1.51
N ALA A 124 10.59 15.88 2.78
CA ALA A 124 11.40 14.93 3.54
C ALA A 124 10.64 13.62 3.78
N ILE A 125 9.34 13.70 4.10
CA ILE A 125 8.47 12.51 4.22
C ILE A 125 8.42 11.75 2.89
N LYS A 126 8.19 12.47 1.77
CA LYS A 126 8.14 11.86 0.43
C LYS A 126 9.48 11.22 0.04
N ALA A 127 10.60 11.81 0.43
CA ALA A 127 11.92 11.23 0.23
C ALA A 127 12.09 9.92 1.02
N VAL A 128 11.70 9.89 2.29
CA VAL A 128 11.71 8.65 3.10
C VAL A 128 10.82 7.56 2.47
N ILE A 129 9.62 7.91 2.03
CA ILE A 129 8.70 6.97 1.34
C ILE A 129 9.33 6.43 0.05
N LYS A 130 9.99 7.30 -0.73
CA LYS A 130 10.69 6.92 -1.96
C LYS A 130 11.83 5.97 -1.65
N ASP A 131 12.70 6.32 -0.71
CA ASP A 131 13.89 5.55 -0.37
C ASP A 131 13.52 4.19 0.22
N ALA A 132 12.40 4.10 0.95
CA ALA A 132 11.84 2.84 1.43
C ALA A 132 11.23 1.94 0.32
N GLY A 133 11.14 2.42 -0.92
CA GLY A 133 10.64 1.64 -2.06
C GLY A 133 9.13 1.38 -2.02
N ILE A 134 8.36 2.21 -1.32
CA ILE A 134 6.92 1.98 -1.12
C ILE A 134 6.14 2.27 -2.41
N VAL A 135 5.30 1.31 -2.79
CA VAL A 135 4.42 1.36 -3.97
C VAL A 135 2.97 1.07 -3.57
N GLY A 136 2.01 1.48 -4.39
CA GLY A 136 0.59 1.24 -4.13
C GLY A 136 0.19 -0.23 -4.24
N MET A 137 -0.31 -0.82 -3.17
CA MET A 137 -0.64 -2.26 -3.10
C MET A 137 -2.00 -2.65 -3.70
N GLY A 138 -2.74 -1.70 -4.30
CA GLY A 138 -4.03 -1.97 -4.97
C GLY A 138 -3.93 -2.61 -6.36
N GLY A 139 -2.77 -3.14 -6.75
CA GLY A 139 -2.57 -3.89 -7.99
C GLY A 139 -1.62 -3.24 -9.01
N ALA A 140 -1.80 -1.95 -9.31
CA ALA A 140 -0.95 -1.26 -10.30
C ALA A 140 0.48 -0.98 -9.82
N ALA A 141 0.74 -1.08 -8.51
CA ALA A 141 2.06 -0.82 -7.91
C ALA A 141 2.64 0.53 -8.36
N PHE A 142 1.82 1.59 -8.34
CA PHE A 142 2.29 2.94 -8.67
C PHE A 142 3.18 3.46 -7.51
N PRO A 143 4.38 4.01 -7.78
CA PRO A 143 5.25 4.57 -6.74
C PRO A 143 4.53 5.57 -5.83
N THR A 144 4.50 5.30 -4.53
CA THR A 144 3.68 6.08 -3.58
C THR A 144 4.18 7.52 -3.47
N ASN A 145 5.49 7.75 -3.50
CA ASN A 145 6.07 9.10 -3.51
C ASN A 145 5.58 9.95 -4.70
N VAL A 146 5.39 9.33 -5.88
CA VAL A 146 4.86 10.00 -7.06
C VAL A 146 3.37 10.30 -6.89
N LYS A 147 2.60 9.36 -6.31
CA LYS A 147 1.18 9.57 -5.98
C LYS A 147 0.98 10.73 -4.99
N LEU A 148 1.93 10.91 -4.08
CA LEU A 148 1.94 11.99 -3.07
C LEU A 148 2.56 13.31 -3.59
N SER A 149 2.83 13.40 -4.90
CA SER A 149 3.40 14.58 -5.55
C SER A 149 2.50 15.07 -6.69
N PRO A 150 1.24 15.47 -6.39
CA PRO A 150 0.37 16.03 -7.41
C PRO A 150 0.96 17.31 -8.01
N PRO A 151 0.57 17.69 -9.25
CA PRO A 151 0.95 18.96 -9.85
C PRO A 151 0.58 20.15 -8.94
N LYS A 152 1.37 21.24 -8.97
CA LYS A 152 1.22 22.38 -8.04
C LYS A 152 -0.13 23.09 -8.16
N GLU A 153 -0.74 23.02 -9.34
CA GLU A 153 -2.06 23.57 -9.66
C GLU A 153 -3.21 22.71 -9.14
N LYS A 154 -2.94 21.46 -8.71
CA LYS A 154 -3.94 20.55 -8.14
C LYS A 154 -3.92 20.69 -6.62
N THR A 155 -5.04 21.18 -6.08
CA THR A 155 -5.23 21.24 -4.63
C THR A 155 -5.85 19.93 -4.17
N ILE A 156 -5.23 19.29 -3.18
CA ILE A 156 -5.80 18.12 -2.52
C ILE A 156 -6.40 18.59 -1.21
N ASP A 157 -7.67 18.30 -0.96
CA ASP A 157 -8.36 18.65 0.28
C ASP A 157 -8.61 17.45 1.20
N THR A 158 -8.56 16.23 0.66
CA THR A 158 -8.96 15.01 1.35
C THR A 158 -8.01 13.85 1.04
N VAL A 159 -7.75 12.99 2.02
CA VAL A 159 -7.14 11.66 1.83
C VAL A 159 -8.16 10.58 2.16
N ILE A 160 -8.31 9.57 1.29
CA ILE A 160 -9.18 8.42 1.55
C ILE A 160 -8.35 7.14 1.54
N ILE A 161 -8.35 6.41 2.66
CA ILE A 161 -7.85 5.03 2.73
C ILE A 161 -8.96 4.09 2.26
N ASN A 162 -8.61 3.26 1.28
CA ASN A 162 -9.49 2.21 0.79
C ASN A 162 -9.34 0.96 1.64
N GLY A 163 -10.27 0.72 2.55
CA GLY A 163 -10.41 -0.53 3.31
C GLY A 163 -11.59 -1.37 2.81
N ALA A 164 -12.08 -1.13 1.58
CA ALA A 164 -13.23 -1.86 1.05
C ALA A 164 -12.91 -3.34 0.82
N GLU A 165 -11.74 -3.64 0.24
CA GLU A 165 -11.28 -5.01 -0.09
C GLU A 165 -12.42 -5.84 -0.72
N CYS A 166 -12.96 -5.34 -1.84
CA CYS A 166 -14.15 -5.91 -2.48
C CYS A 166 -13.86 -7.14 -3.35
N GLU A 167 -12.59 -7.49 -3.52
CA GLU A 167 -12.15 -8.70 -4.22
C GLU A 167 -12.48 -9.95 -3.41
N PRO A 168 -13.02 -11.01 -4.05
CA PRO A 168 -13.17 -12.31 -3.42
C PRO A 168 -11.83 -12.86 -2.90
N TYR A 169 -11.87 -13.70 -1.86
CA TYR A 169 -10.74 -14.38 -1.21
C TYR A 169 -9.74 -13.50 -0.43
N LEU A 170 -9.54 -12.23 -0.81
CA LEU A 170 -8.60 -11.37 -0.10
C LEU A 170 -9.11 -11.06 1.31
N THR A 171 -8.23 -11.05 2.30
CA THR A 171 -8.55 -10.68 3.70
C THR A 171 -7.44 -9.89 4.38
N ALA A 172 -6.39 -9.53 3.63
CA ALA A 172 -5.20 -8.88 4.17
C ALA A 172 -5.50 -7.50 4.75
N ASP A 173 -6.30 -6.68 4.07
CA ASP A 173 -6.67 -5.34 4.53
C ASP A 173 -7.62 -5.43 5.73
N HIS A 174 -8.56 -6.38 5.69
CA HIS A 174 -9.45 -6.68 6.82
C HIS A 174 -8.63 -7.01 8.07
N ARG A 175 -7.74 -8.00 7.99
CA ARG A 175 -6.91 -8.41 9.12
C ARG A 175 -5.98 -7.30 9.60
N LEU A 176 -5.44 -6.49 8.68
CA LEU A 176 -4.61 -5.33 9.05
C LEU A 176 -5.39 -4.29 9.86
N MET A 177 -6.63 -3.96 9.46
CA MET A 177 -7.50 -3.03 10.17
C MET A 177 -7.95 -3.57 11.54
N VAL A 178 -8.11 -4.89 11.69
CA VAL A 178 -8.48 -5.50 12.97
C VAL A 178 -7.29 -5.58 13.93
N GLU A 179 -6.13 -6.04 13.46
CA GLU A 179 -5.00 -6.37 14.32
C GLU A 179 -4.02 -5.21 14.52
N ARG A 180 -3.98 -4.26 13.58
CA ARG A 180 -3.04 -3.13 13.60
C ARG A 180 -3.71 -1.78 13.28
N PRO A 181 -4.88 -1.46 13.85
CA PRO A 181 -5.64 -0.27 13.47
C PRO A 181 -4.86 1.04 13.71
N LYS A 182 -4.05 1.10 14.77
CA LYS A 182 -3.22 2.28 15.08
C LYS A 182 -2.14 2.54 14.02
N GLU A 183 -1.53 1.48 13.47
CA GLU A 183 -0.54 1.61 12.40
C GLU A 183 -1.19 2.13 11.11
N VAL A 184 -2.43 1.69 10.81
CA VAL A 184 -3.21 2.20 9.68
C VAL A 184 -3.52 3.69 9.83
N VAL A 185 -3.99 4.10 11.01
CA VAL A 185 -4.26 5.53 11.32
C VAL A 185 -2.98 6.36 11.22
N GLU A 186 -1.86 5.85 11.71
CA GLU A 186 -0.57 6.53 11.62
C GLU A 186 -0.10 6.70 10.17
N GLY A 187 -0.26 5.67 9.34
CA GLY A 187 0.00 5.74 7.91
C GLY A 187 -0.84 6.82 7.22
N LEU A 188 -2.12 6.93 7.56
CA LEU A 188 -2.99 8.01 7.07
C LEU A 188 -2.47 9.40 7.49
N LYS A 189 -2.06 9.57 8.76
CA LYS A 189 -1.49 10.84 9.25
C LYS A 189 -0.21 11.23 8.53
N ILE A 190 0.68 10.28 8.25
CA ILE A 190 1.89 10.50 7.43
C ILE A 190 1.51 10.98 6.03
N ILE A 191 0.52 10.34 5.40
CA ILE A 191 0.05 10.72 4.06
C ILE A 191 -0.56 12.13 4.08
N MET A 192 -1.44 12.42 5.02
CA MET A 192 -2.07 13.74 5.21
C MET A 192 -1.01 14.83 5.40
N LYS A 193 -0.03 14.60 6.29
CA LYS A 193 1.10 15.51 6.51
C LYS A 193 1.92 15.75 5.24
N SER A 194 2.21 14.69 4.46
CA SER A 194 2.97 14.80 3.22
C SER A 194 2.26 15.63 2.12
N LEU A 195 0.93 15.70 2.18
CA LEU A 195 0.10 16.46 1.25
C LEU A 195 -0.32 17.83 1.79
N GLY A 196 -0.09 18.11 3.08
CA GLY A 196 -0.61 19.30 3.74
C GLY A 196 -2.13 19.29 3.89
N VAL A 197 -2.73 18.10 3.93
CA VAL A 197 -4.17 17.88 4.03
C VAL A 197 -4.57 17.69 5.48
N ASN A 198 -5.70 18.25 5.88
CA ASN A 198 -6.24 18.08 7.23
C ASN A 198 -7.44 17.13 7.30
N GLU A 199 -8.04 16.69 6.18
CA GLU A 199 -9.22 15.83 6.20
C GLU A 199 -8.88 14.40 5.72
N GLY A 200 -9.18 13.39 6.53
CA GLY A 200 -8.89 11.98 6.26
C GLY A 200 -10.12 11.09 6.43
N TYR A 201 -10.27 10.08 5.56
CA TYR A 201 -11.33 9.08 5.65
C TYR A 201 -10.80 7.67 5.50
N ILE A 202 -11.49 6.72 6.13
CA ILE A 202 -11.21 5.29 5.99
C ILE A 202 -12.53 4.61 5.60
N GLY A 203 -12.64 4.22 4.33
CA GLY A 203 -13.84 3.57 3.81
C GLY A 203 -13.77 2.06 3.99
N ILE A 204 -14.75 1.47 4.68
CA ILE A 204 -14.77 0.03 5.01
C ILE A 204 -16.15 -0.54 4.68
N GLU A 205 -16.22 -1.64 3.93
CA GLU A 205 -17.49 -2.33 3.67
C GLU A 205 -18.11 -2.90 4.96
N GLU A 206 -19.43 -2.82 5.07
CA GLU A 206 -20.18 -3.29 6.27
C GLU A 206 -20.12 -4.79 6.55
N ASN A 207 -19.59 -5.60 5.62
CA ASN A 207 -19.30 -7.02 5.86
C ASN A 207 -18.11 -7.24 6.83
N LYS A 208 -17.45 -6.17 7.31
CA LYS A 208 -16.31 -6.21 8.24
C LYS A 208 -16.60 -5.40 9.51
N PRO A 209 -17.63 -5.76 10.30
CA PRO A 209 -18.05 -4.97 11.46
C PRO A 209 -16.96 -4.84 12.54
N ASP A 210 -16.14 -5.87 12.71
CA ASP A 210 -14.97 -5.89 13.59
C ASP A 210 -13.87 -4.90 13.15
N ALA A 211 -13.58 -4.80 11.86
CA ALA A 211 -12.66 -3.80 11.32
C ALA A 211 -13.21 -2.37 11.53
N ILE A 212 -14.51 -2.17 11.30
CA ILE A 212 -15.16 -0.87 11.53
C ILE A 212 -15.04 -0.47 13.01
N GLU A 213 -15.30 -1.39 13.94
CA GLU A 213 -15.19 -1.15 15.38
C GLU A 213 -13.74 -0.84 15.80
N ALA A 214 -12.78 -1.65 15.36
CA ALA A 214 -11.36 -1.47 15.66
C ALA A 214 -10.84 -0.12 15.14
N MET A 215 -11.18 0.23 13.90
CA MET A 215 -10.77 1.50 13.29
C MET A 215 -11.46 2.70 13.94
N LYS A 216 -12.77 2.62 14.26
CA LYS A 216 -13.47 3.68 15.00
C LYS A 216 -12.84 3.94 16.36
N SER A 217 -12.43 2.88 17.05
CA SER A 217 -11.73 2.98 18.33
C SER A 217 -10.36 3.65 18.17
N ALA A 218 -9.62 3.32 17.10
CA ALA A 218 -8.31 3.91 16.83
C ALA A 218 -8.36 5.39 16.42
N VAL A 219 -9.45 5.85 15.78
CA VAL A 219 -9.60 7.26 15.39
C VAL A 219 -10.34 8.10 16.44
N ALA A 220 -10.76 7.54 17.57
CA ALA A 220 -11.61 8.24 18.55
C ALA A 220 -11.02 9.56 19.11
N GLY A 221 -9.69 9.72 19.07
CA GLY A 221 -9.00 10.96 19.48
C GLY A 221 -8.62 11.88 18.32
N GLU A 222 -8.88 11.50 17.09
CA GLU A 222 -8.49 12.24 15.89
C GLU A 222 -9.69 13.08 15.42
N SER A 223 -9.61 14.40 15.51
CA SER A 223 -10.73 15.31 15.19
C SER A 223 -11.01 15.44 13.68
N ASN A 224 -10.16 14.85 12.85
CA ASN A 224 -10.05 15.13 11.43
C ASN A 224 -9.91 13.87 10.58
N ILE A 225 -10.09 12.69 11.19
CA ILE A 225 -10.10 11.39 10.54
C ILE A 225 -11.41 10.68 10.88
N GLU A 226 -12.12 10.17 9.89
CA GLU A 226 -13.41 9.48 10.09
C GLU A 226 -13.47 8.12 9.40
N VAL A 227 -14.08 7.13 10.05
CA VAL A 227 -14.37 5.82 9.47
C VAL A 227 -15.76 5.83 8.85
N TRP A 228 -15.83 5.50 7.56
CA TRP A 228 -17.04 5.52 6.75
C TRP A 228 -17.46 4.10 6.35
N PRO A 229 -18.52 3.54 6.96
CA PRO A 229 -19.11 2.29 6.49
C PRO A 229 -19.66 2.44 5.06
N LEU A 230 -19.34 1.46 4.22
CA LEU A 230 -19.71 1.40 2.81
C LEU A 230 -20.67 0.24 2.56
N GLU A 231 -21.55 0.40 1.57
CA GLU A 231 -22.33 -0.75 1.07
C GLU A 231 -21.41 -1.86 0.52
N ILE A 232 -21.82 -3.11 0.72
CA ILE A 232 -21.11 -4.28 0.20
C ILE A 232 -21.43 -4.43 -1.29
N LYS A 233 -20.49 -4.02 -2.14
CA LYS A 233 -20.72 -3.97 -3.59
C LYS A 233 -19.42 -3.99 -4.36
N TYR A 234 -19.40 -4.63 -5.53
CA TYR A 234 -18.27 -4.52 -6.43
C TYR A 234 -18.57 -3.56 -7.59
N PRO A 235 -17.66 -2.63 -7.96
CA PRO A 235 -16.31 -2.40 -7.39
C PRO A 235 -16.28 -1.23 -6.39
N GLN A 236 -16.74 -1.42 -5.14
CA GLN A 236 -16.73 -0.37 -4.11
C GLN A 236 -15.32 0.16 -3.78
N GLY A 237 -14.31 -0.71 -3.88
CA GLY A 237 -12.90 -0.35 -3.72
C GLY A 237 -12.29 0.39 -4.91
N ALA A 238 -12.97 0.53 -6.05
CA ALA A 238 -12.43 1.32 -7.15
C ALA A 238 -12.39 2.80 -6.75
N GLU A 239 -11.24 3.46 -6.98
CA GLU A 239 -10.97 4.82 -6.47
C GLU A 239 -12.09 5.83 -6.80
N LYS A 240 -12.65 5.79 -8.02
CA LYS A 240 -13.71 6.70 -8.45
C LYS A 240 -15.02 6.43 -7.72
N MET A 241 -15.32 5.16 -7.46
CA MET A 241 -16.55 4.75 -6.76
C MET A 241 -16.45 5.09 -5.27
N LEU A 242 -15.27 4.89 -4.69
CA LEU A 242 -14.98 5.24 -3.30
C LEU A 242 -15.10 6.76 -3.06
N ILE A 243 -14.54 7.59 -3.96
CA ILE A 243 -14.68 9.05 -3.91
C ILE A 243 -16.15 9.46 -4.02
N LYS A 244 -16.90 8.85 -4.96
CA LYS A 244 -18.32 9.12 -5.12
C LYS A 244 -19.12 8.74 -3.88
N ALA A 245 -18.82 7.60 -3.28
CA ALA A 245 -19.51 7.08 -2.11
C ALA A 245 -19.31 7.98 -0.88
N ILE A 246 -18.06 8.41 -0.62
CA ILE A 246 -17.71 9.17 0.60
C ILE A 246 -17.94 10.68 0.42
N LYS A 247 -17.54 11.25 -0.71
CA LYS A 247 -17.59 12.72 -0.93
C LYS A 247 -18.66 13.18 -1.90
N GLY A 248 -19.38 12.26 -2.57
CA GLY A 248 -20.37 12.60 -3.58
C GLY A 248 -19.81 13.15 -4.89
N ARG A 249 -18.47 13.27 -5.00
CA ARG A 249 -17.77 13.86 -6.16
C ARG A 249 -17.58 12.84 -7.28
N GLU A 250 -17.66 13.30 -8.52
CA GLU A 250 -17.48 12.45 -9.71
C GLU A 250 -16.19 12.78 -10.42
N VAL A 251 -15.25 11.83 -10.40
CA VAL A 251 -14.00 11.96 -11.16
C VAL A 251 -14.32 11.97 -12.67
N PRO A 252 -13.89 12.99 -13.43
CA PRO A 252 -14.17 13.09 -14.86
C PRO A 252 -13.72 11.85 -15.65
N THR A 253 -14.36 11.64 -16.79
CA THR A 253 -13.92 10.64 -17.77
C THR A 253 -12.47 10.94 -18.18
N LYS A 254 -11.58 9.93 -18.08
CA LYS A 254 -10.12 10.06 -18.24
C LYS A 254 -9.39 10.95 -17.21
N GLY A 255 -10.11 11.51 -16.25
CA GLY A 255 -9.54 12.21 -15.10
C GLY A 255 -9.07 11.25 -14.00
N LEU A 256 -8.33 11.81 -13.05
CA LEU A 256 -7.73 11.19 -11.88
C LEU A 256 -8.40 11.69 -10.59
N PRO A 257 -8.25 10.98 -9.45
CA PRO A 257 -8.76 11.43 -8.15
C PRO A 257 -8.44 12.89 -7.79
N MET A 258 -7.26 13.40 -8.16
CA MET A 258 -6.84 14.78 -7.88
C MET A 258 -7.57 15.86 -8.71
N ASP A 259 -8.45 15.46 -9.63
CA ASP A 259 -9.23 16.38 -10.46
C ASP A 259 -10.52 16.86 -9.78
N VAL A 260 -10.85 16.35 -8.58
CA VAL A 260 -12.08 16.65 -7.83
C VAL A 260 -11.86 16.79 -6.34
#